data_AF-A0A7C9J9T3-F1
#
_entry.id   AF-A0A7C9J9T3-F1
#
_cell.length_a   1.000
_cell.length_b   1.000
_cell.length_c   1.000
_cell.angle_alpha   90.00
_cell.angle_beta   90.00
_cell.angle_gamma   90.00
#
_symmetry.space_group_name_H-M   'P 1'
#
loop_
_entity.id
_entity.type
_entity.pdbx_description
1 polymer ?
#
loop_
_entity_poly.entity_id
_entity_poly.type
_entity_poly.pdbx_seq_one_letter_code
_entity_poly.pdbx_strand_id
1 'polypeptide(L)'
;MDNSATTAFEKWQEAINLLDWPQFTFALLYGASALLAYICARSSADHRPLHRFWLANSFFLLFIGIDNLLCISTFTIEWLRAIARLEGWYGTRRSLQYEVLAGLGLLLLLLGGRLSGALDTAKQFIQPAIAATALLACLFLLRTVSFHDTDAILQIRIAGQSAQRILEIFGLGFSVTGSIWFLRNY
;
A
#
# COMPACT_ATOMS: atom_id res chain seq x y z
N MET A 1 -8.43 -13.43 28.79
CA MET A 1 -7.95 -13.21 27.41
C MET A 1 -8.75 -12.11 26.68
N ASP A 2 -9.68 -11.40 27.33
CA ASP A 2 -10.61 -10.49 26.62
C ASP A 2 -10.20 -9.01 26.55
N ASN A 3 -9.32 -8.50 27.42
CA ASN A 3 -9.05 -7.05 27.47
C ASN A 3 -8.19 -6.52 26.29
N SER A 4 -7.38 -7.37 25.64
CA SER A 4 -6.51 -6.91 24.54
C SER A 4 -7.28 -6.64 23.25
N ALA A 5 -8.30 -7.45 22.96
CA ALA A 5 -9.13 -7.30 21.78
C ALA A 5 -10.09 -6.12 21.93
N THR A 6 -10.65 -5.91 23.13
CA THR A 6 -11.55 -4.78 23.41
C THR A 6 -10.82 -3.44 23.31
N THR A 7 -9.63 -3.30 23.89
CA THR A 7 -8.84 -2.06 23.76
C THR A 7 -8.43 -1.77 22.31
N ALA A 8 -8.11 -2.81 21.51
CA ALA A 8 -7.81 -2.62 20.09
C ALA A 8 -9.06 -2.21 19.30
N PHE A 9 -10.21 -2.79 19.63
CA PHE A 9 -11.49 -2.46 19.00
C PHE A 9 -11.92 -1.02 19.33
N GLU A 10 -11.80 -0.57 20.58
CA GLU A 10 -12.11 0.81 20.98
C GLU A 10 -11.28 1.83 20.19
N LYS A 11 -9.96 1.62 20.09
CA LYS A 11 -9.07 2.50 19.31
C LYS A 11 -9.37 2.47 17.81
N TRP A 12 -9.73 1.30 17.29
CA TRP A 12 -10.15 1.18 15.90
C TRP A 12 -11.47 1.91 15.63
N GLN A 13 -12.42 1.81 16.56
CA GLN A 13 -13.69 2.51 16.50
C GLN A 13 -13.49 4.02 16.58
N GLU A 14 -12.59 4.52 17.42
CA GLU A 14 -12.17 5.93 17.43
C GLU A 14 -11.57 6.35 16.08
N ALA A 15 -10.69 5.53 15.50
CA ALA A 15 -10.08 5.82 14.20
C ALA A 15 -11.10 5.87 13.06
N ILE A 16 -12.14 5.03 13.10
CA ILE A 16 -13.25 5.05 12.14
C ILE A 16 -14.17 6.25 12.37
N ASN A 17 -14.43 6.62 13.62
CA ASN A 17 -15.26 7.79 13.93
C ASN A 17 -14.57 9.10 13.52
N LEU A 18 -13.24 9.12 13.49
CA LEU A 18 -12.41 10.21 13.00
C LEU A 18 -12.10 10.10 11.50
N LEU A 19 -12.81 9.24 10.76
CA LEU A 19 -12.61 9.10 9.33
C LEU A 19 -12.94 10.44 8.62
N ASP A 20 -11.90 11.13 8.17
CA ASP A 20 -12.03 12.42 7.52
C ASP A 20 -12.30 12.26 6.01
N TRP A 21 -12.93 13.28 5.41
CA TRP A 21 -13.17 13.37 3.96
C TRP A 21 -11.96 13.06 3.07
N PRO A 22 -10.70 13.45 3.40
CA PRO A 22 -9.53 13.09 2.59
C PRO A 22 -9.29 11.58 2.51
N GLN A 23 -9.54 10.82 3.58
CA GLN A 23 -9.33 9.36 3.55
C GLN A 23 -10.31 8.69 2.58
N PHE A 24 -11.55 9.18 2.54
CA PHE A 24 -12.55 8.74 1.58
C PHE A 24 -12.15 9.07 0.13
N THR A 25 -11.62 10.27 -0.12
CA THR A 25 -11.15 10.63 -1.47
C THR A 25 -9.96 9.78 -1.90
N PHE A 26 -9.01 9.49 -1.02
CA PHE A 26 -7.92 8.57 -1.31
C PHE A 26 -8.44 7.15 -1.62
N ALA A 27 -9.37 6.62 -0.84
CA ALA A 27 -9.97 5.32 -1.10
C ALA A 27 -10.65 5.26 -2.50
N LEU A 28 -11.36 6.32 -2.89
CA LEU A 28 -11.92 6.44 -4.24
C LEU A 28 -10.84 6.50 -5.33
N LEU A 29 -9.75 7.23 -5.12
CA LEU A 29 -8.63 7.30 -6.08
C LEU A 29 -7.90 5.95 -6.23
N TYR A 30 -7.72 5.21 -5.13
CA TYR A 30 -7.21 3.85 -5.17
C TYR A 30 -8.17 2.93 -5.94
N GLY A 31 -9.47 3.02 -5.68
CA GLY A 31 -10.50 2.27 -6.40
C GLY A 31 -10.50 2.57 -7.91
N ALA A 32 -10.43 3.85 -8.30
CA ALA A 32 -10.34 4.26 -9.70
C ALA A 32 -9.06 3.73 -10.37
N SER A 33 -7.92 3.80 -9.68
CA SER A 33 -6.64 3.28 -10.17
C SER A 33 -6.68 1.75 -10.30
N ALA A 34 -7.31 1.05 -9.36
CA ALA A 34 -7.50 -0.40 -9.40
C ALA A 34 -8.40 -0.82 -10.58
N LEU A 35 -9.47 -0.07 -10.86
CA LEU A 35 -10.33 -0.29 -12.03
C LEU A 35 -9.57 -0.08 -13.34
N LEU A 36 -8.77 0.97 -13.45
CA LEU A 36 -7.92 1.19 -14.64
C LEU A 36 -6.91 0.06 -14.83
N ALA A 37 -6.26 -0.39 -13.75
CA ALA A 37 -5.37 -1.55 -13.81
C ALA A 37 -6.11 -2.82 -14.24
N TYR A 38 -7.35 -3.04 -13.78
CA TYR A 38 -8.18 -4.16 -14.22
C TYR A 38 -8.56 -4.07 -15.70
N ILE A 39 -8.86 -2.88 -16.20
CA ILE A 39 -9.13 -2.65 -17.63
C ILE A 39 -7.86 -2.97 -18.45
N CYS A 40 -6.68 -2.54 -18.00
CA CYS A 40 -5.40 -2.89 -18.62
C CYS A 40 -5.18 -4.41 -18.61
N ALA A 41 -5.56 -5.10 -17.54
CA ALA A 41 -5.50 -6.56 -17.48
C ALA A 41 -6.38 -7.20 -18.56
N ARG A 42 -7.63 -6.74 -18.72
CA ARG A 42 -8.53 -7.27 -19.76
C ARG A 42 -8.03 -6.99 -21.18
N SER A 43 -7.45 -5.82 -21.43
CA SER A 43 -6.84 -5.49 -22.73
C SER A 43 -5.63 -6.37 -23.04
N SER A 44 -4.91 -6.81 -22.00
CA SER A 44 -3.71 -7.63 -22.11
C SER A 44 -3.98 -9.14 -22.07
N ALA A 45 -5.22 -9.59 -22.28
CA ALA A 45 -5.61 -11.00 -22.09
C ALA A 45 -4.77 -11.99 -22.93
N ASP A 46 -4.31 -11.56 -24.10
CA ASP A 46 -3.48 -12.37 -25.00
C ASP A 46 -2.07 -12.64 -24.44
N HIS A 47 -1.55 -11.75 -23.60
CA HIS A 47 -0.23 -11.87 -22.97
C HIS A 47 -0.36 -12.25 -21.49
N ARG A 48 -0.35 -13.56 -21.20
CA ARG A 48 -0.47 -14.12 -19.85
C ARG A 48 0.37 -13.44 -18.74
N PRO A 49 1.68 -13.16 -18.92
CA PRO A 49 2.47 -12.51 -17.86
C PRO A 49 2.00 -11.06 -17.59
N LEU A 50 1.60 -10.36 -18.65
CA LEU A 50 1.12 -8.98 -18.59
C LEU A 50 -0.26 -8.89 -17.93
N HIS A 51 -1.16 -9.80 -18.30
CA HIS A 51 -2.46 -9.94 -17.66
C HIS A 51 -2.32 -10.18 -16.15
N ARG A 52 -1.45 -11.12 -15.73
CA ARG A 52 -1.21 -11.42 -14.31
C ARG A 52 -0.63 -10.22 -13.57
N PHE A 53 0.28 -9.48 -14.18
CA PHE A 53 0.82 -8.24 -13.59
C PHE A 53 -0.30 -7.24 -13.28
N TRP A 54 -1.08 -6.88 -14.29
CA TRP A 54 -2.13 -5.87 -14.15
C TRP A 54 -3.23 -6.30 -13.18
N LEU A 55 -3.57 -7.59 -13.18
CA LEU A 55 -4.51 -8.16 -12.23
C LEU A 55 -3.95 -8.11 -10.80
N ALA A 56 -2.71 -8.53 -10.58
CA ALA A 56 -2.06 -8.42 -9.26
C ALA A 56 -1.97 -6.95 -8.79
N ASN A 57 -1.63 -6.02 -9.68
CA ASN A 57 -1.58 -4.60 -9.38
C ASN A 57 -2.96 -4.04 -8.99
N SER A 58 -4.01 -4.45 -9.72
CA SER A 58 -5.39 -4.06 -9.41
C SER A 58 -5.80 -4.54 -8.01
N PHE A 59 -5.56 -5.81 -7.69
CA PHE A 59 -5.85 -6.35 -6.35
C PHE A 59 -5.05 -5.64 -5.26
N PHE A 60 -3.77 -5.32 -5.52
CA PHE A 60 -2.92 -4.63 -4.57
C PHE A 60 -3.41 -3.20 -4.27
N LEU A 61 -3.75 -2.43 -5.32
CA LEU A 61 -4.31 -1.08 -5.16
C LEU A 61 -5.67 -1.11 -4.44
N LEU A 62 -6.51 -2.09 -4.76
CA LEU A 62 -7.79 -2.27 -4.09
C LEU A 62 -7.60 -2.60 -2.60
N PHE A 63 -6.66 -3.49 -2.28
CA PHE A 63 -6.32 -3.86 -0.92
C PHE A 63 -5.87 -2.64 -0.10
N ILE A 64 -4.97 -1.81 -0.66
CA ILE A 64 -4.54 -0.56 0.01
C ILE A 64 -5.73 0.38 0.22
N GLY A 65 -6.59 0.56 -0.78
CA GLY A 65 -7.78 1.41 -0.66
C GLY A 65 -8.74 0.95 0.44
N ILE A 66 -8.98 -0.37 0.54
CA ILE A 66 -9.81 -0.98 1.58
C ILE A 66 -9.17 -0.83 2.96
N ASP A 67 -7.86 -1.11 3.08
CA ASP A 67 -7.15 -0.93 4.34
C ASP A 67 -7.22 0.52 4.82
N ASN A 68 -7.10 1.48 3.91
CA ASN A 68 -7.18 2.90 4.22
C ASN A 68 -8.58 3.32 4.70
N LEU A 69 -9.64 2.72 4.14
CA LEU A 69 -11.03 3.00 4.51
C LEU A 69 -11.43 2.34 5.84
N LEU A 70 -11.04 1.08 6.04
CA LEU A 70 -11.42 0.30 7.20
C LEU A 70 -10.43 0.42 8.36
N CYS A 71 -9.30 1.12 8.19
CA CYS A 71 -8.26 1.25 9.20
C CYS A 71 -7.82 -0.11 9.79
N ILE A 72 -7.82 -1.18 8.99
CA ILE A 72 -7.54 -2.56 9.44
C ILE A 72 -6.13 -2.65 10.02
N SER A 73 -5.16 -1.99 9.38
CA SER A 73 -3.80 -1.88 9.89
C SER A 73 -3.75 -1.32 11.32
N THR A 74 -4.55 -0.30 11.64
CA THR A 74 -4.59 0.31 12.99
C THR A 74 -5.05 -0.71 14.03
N PHE A 75 -6.14 -1.44 13.75
CA PHE A 75 -6.64 -2.49 14.63
C PHE A 75 -5.58 -3.58 14.86
N THR A 76 -5.00 -4.08 13.76
CA THR A 76 -4.02 -5.17 13.81
C THR A 76 -2.79 -4.77 14.61
N ILE A 77 -2.26 -3.56 14.40
CA ILE A 77 -1.09 -3.05 15.13
C ILE A 77 -1.38 -2.90 16.62
N GLU A 78 -2.53 -2.33 17.00
CA GLU A 78 -2.88 -2.14 18.41
C GLU A 78 -3.17 -3.47 19.11
N TRP A 79 -3.81 -4.42 18.41
CA TRP A 79 -4.03 -5.76 18.94
C TRP A 79 -2.71 -6.50 19.16
N LEU A 80 -1.80 -6.46 18.18
CA LEU A 80 -0.48 -7.07 18.29
C LEU A 80 0.35 -6.39 19.39
N ARG A 81 0.21 -5.07 19.55
CA ARG A 81 0.83 -4.29 20.62
C ARG A 81 0.34 -4.72 22.00
N ALA A 82 -0.95 -5.05 22.14
CA ALA A 82 -1.50 -5.54 23.39
C ALA A 82 -0.98 -6.95 23.74
N ILE A 83 -0.93 -7.85 22.75
CA ILE A 83 -0.31 -9.19 22.91
C ILE A 83 1.18 -9.06 23.26
N ALA A 84 1.88 -8.13 22.59
CA ALA A 84 3.29 -7.83 22.84
C ALA A 84 3.59 -7.43 24.29
N ARG A 85 2.67 -6.70 24.93
CA ARG A 85 2.81 -6.31 26.35
C ARG A 85 2.52 -7.47 27.29
N LEU A 86 1.52 -8.29 26.95
CA LEU A 86 1.11 -9.43 27.78
C LEU A 86 2.20 -10.49 27.89
N GLU A 87 2.92 -10.81 26.80
CA GLU A 87 4.00 -11.81 26.85
C GLU A 87 5.40 -11.22 27.11
N GLY A 88 5.51 -9.94 27.47
CA GLY A 88 6.79 -9.31 27.87
C GLY A 88 7.79 -9.02 26.74
N TRP A 89 7.55 -9.51 25.52
CA TRP A 89 8.33 -9.27 24.30
C TRP A 89 8.17 -7.88 23.66
N TYR A 90 7.52 -6.93 24.33
CA TYR A 90 7.33 -5.56 23.83
C TYR A 90 8.64 -4.85 23.43
N GLY A 91 9.75 -5.19 24.08
CA GLY A 91 11.08 -4.66 23.76
C GLY A 91 11.58 -5.05 22.36
N THR A 92 11.21 -6.24 21.87
CA THR A 92 11.70 -6.82 20.60
C THR A 92 10.86 -6.40 19.39
N ARG A 93 9.77 -5.65 19.60
CA ARG A 93 8.82 -5.20 18.57
C ARG A 93 9.47 -4.55 17.33
N ARG A 94 10.57 -3.82 17.54
CA ARG A 94 11.29 -3.13 16.46
C ARG A 94 11.97 -4.14 15.53
N SER A 95 12.59 -5.20 16.06
CA SER A 95 13.26 -6.23 15.24
C SER A 95 12.28 -6.95 14.33
N LEU A 96 11.15 -7.40 14.89
CA LEU A 96 10.11 -8.10 14.11
C LEU A 96 9.51 -7.20 13.03
N GLN A 97 9.29 -5.92 13.33
CA GLN A 97 8.83 -4.96 12.33
C GLN A 97 9.83 -4.76 11.20
N TYR A 98 11.13 -4.70 11.50
CA TYR A 98 12.18 -4.63 10.47
C TYR A 98 12.21 -5.89 9.60
N GLU A 99 12.13 -7.07 10.20
CA GLU A 99 12.17 -8.35 9.48
C GLU A 99 10.96 -8.53 8.57
N VAL A 100 9.76 -8.19 9.06
CA VAL A 100 8.52 -8.22 8.27
C VAL A 100 8.57 -7.21 7.13
N LEU A 101 9.05 -5.98 7.40
CA LEU A 101 9.19 -4.93 6.39
C LEU A 101 10.21 -5.29 5.31
N ALA A 102 11.39 -5.73 5.72
CA ALA A 102 12.44 -6.16 4.81
C ALA A 102 11.99 -7.36 3.99
N GLY A 103 11.29 -8.32 4.62
CA GLY A 103 10.70 -9.47 3.94
C GLY A 103 9.66 -9.07 2.90
N LEU A 104 8.70 -8.20 3.24
CA LEU A 104 7.68 -7.74 2.30
C LEU A 104 8.27 -6.89 1.18
N GLY A 105 9.19 -5.98 1.50
CA GLY A 105 9.89 -5.16 0.51
C GLY A 105 10.70 -6.02 -0.46
N LEU A 106 11.42 -7.02 0.04
CA LEU A 106 12.15 -7.97 -0.78
C LEU A 106 11.21 -8.82 -1.64
N LEU A 107 10.07 -9.28 -1.09
CA LEU A 107 9.06 -10.02 -1.85
C LEU A 107 8.51 -9.20 -3.01
N LEU A 108 8.15 -7.93 -2.77
CA LEU A 108 7.67 -7.00 -3.78
C LEU A 108 8.73 -6.73 -4.86
N LEU A 109 9.99 -6.55 -4.46
CA LEU A 109 11.11 -6.39 -5.40
C LEU A 109 11.38 -7.66 -6.22
N LEU A 110 11.29 -8.84 -5.62
CA LEU A 110 11.47 -10.12 -6.31
C LEU A 110 10.32 -10.43 -7.27
N LEU A 111 9.08 -10.12 -6.89
CA LEU A 111 7.92 -10.22 -7.76
C LEU A 111 8.03 -9.23 -8.92
N GLY A 112 8.31 -7.96 -8.64
CA GLY A 112 8.53 -6.93 -9.67
C GLY A 112 9.71 -7.26 -10.59
N GLY A 113 10.80 -7.79 -10.04
CA GLY A 113 12.00 -8.22 -10.78
C GLY A 113 11.74 -9.42 -11.69
N ARG A 114 11.06 -10.46 -11.19
CA ARG A 114 10.68 -11.62 -12.00
C ARG A 114 9.69 -11.28 -13.10
N LEU A 115 8.72 -10.40 -12.81
CA LEU A 115 7.76 -9.93 -13.81
C LEU A 115 8.42 -9.04 -14.86
N SER A 116 9.31 -8.11 -14.47
CA SER A 116 10.03 -7.26 -15.42
C SER A 116 10.98 -8.06 -16.31
N GLY A 117 11.65 -9.09 -15.78
CA GLY A 117 12.50 -10.00 -16.57
C GLY A 117 11.73 -10.83 -17.61
N ALA A 118 10.44 -11.11 -17.39
CA ALA A 118 9.61 -11.90 -18.30
C ALA A 118 8.90 -11.08 -19.39
N LEU A 119 9.03 -9.75 -19.39
CA LEU A 119 8.23 -8.81 -20.20
C LEU A 119 9.09 -8.01 -21.19
N ASP A 120 10.11 -8.62 -21.80
CA ASP A 120 11.07 -7.95 -22.70
C ASP A 120 10.42 -7.08 -23.81
N THR A 121 9.29 -7.51 -24.36
CA THR A 121 8.63 -6.81 -25.48
C THR A 121 7.75 -5.62 -25.07
N ALA A 122 7.37 -5.52 -23.79
CA ALA A 122 6.46 -4.47 -23.28
C ALA A 122 7.04 -3.68 -22.09
N LYS A 123 8.34 -3.88 -21.78
CA LYS A 123 9.05 -3.25 -20.66
C LYS A 123 8.85 -1.74 -20.58
N GLN A 124 8.92 -1.04 -21.71
CA GLN A 124 8.76 0.41 -21.74
C GLN A 124 7.38 0.83 -21.22
N PHE A 125 6.32 0.11 -21.61
CA PHE A 125 4.92 0.40 -21.28
C PHE A 125 4.54 0.21 -19.81
N ILE A 126 5.30 -0.60 -19.09
CA ILE A 126 4.91 -1.08 -17.75
C ILE A 126 5.83 -0.51 -16.66
N GLN A 127 7.01 -0.03 -17.02
CA GLN A 127 7.93 0.67 -16.13
C GLN A 127 7.28 1.73 -15.24
N PRO A 128 6.46 2.67 -15.75
CA PRO A 128 5.82 3.67 -14.88
C PRO A 128 4.83 3.05 -13.90
N ALA A 129 4.08 2.02 -14.31
CA ALA A 129 3.17 1.30 -13.42
C ALA A 129 3.94 0.54 -12.32
N ILE A 130 5.03 -0.15 -12.66
CA ILE A 130 5.88 -0.83 -11.66
C ILE A 130 6.45 0.16 -10.66
N ALA A 131 6.98 1.29 -11.14
CA ALA A 131 7.52 2.33 -10.27
C ALA A 131 6.45 2.92 -9.34
N ALA A 132 5.25 3.18 -9.86
CA ALA A 132 4.10 3.64 -9.08
C ALA A 132 3.69 2.64 -8.00
N THR A 133 3.53 1.36 -8.37
CA THR A 133 3.17 0.29 -7.43
C THR A 133 4.24 0.12 -6.35
N ALA A 134 5.52 0.14 -6.73
CA ALA A 134 6.62 0.04 -5.78
C ALA A 134 6.66 1.21 -4.80
N LEU A 135 6.44 2.44 -5.29
CA LEU A 135 6.35 3.64 -4.45
C LEU A 135 5.16 3.54 -3.48
N LEU A 136 3.97 3.21 -3.97
CA LEU A 136 2.76 3.07 -3.13
C LEU A 136 2.91 1.95 -2.11
N ALA A 137 3.51 0.83 -2.50
CA ALA A 137 3.79 -0.27 -1.59
C ALA A 137 4.77 0.13 -0.49
N CYS A 138 5.82 0.88 -0.84
CA CYS A 138 6.79 1.42 0.10
C CYS A 138 6.11 2.36 1.10
N LEU A 139 5.27 3.30 0.62
CA LEU A 139 4.52 4.22 1.48
C LEU A 139 3.53 3.49 2.40
N PHE A 140 2.82 2.50 1.89
CA PHE A 140 1.92 1.65 2.67
C PHE A 140 2.68 0.95 3.80
N LEU A 141 3.81 0.33 3.45
CA LEU A 141 4.68 -0.37 4.39
C LEU A 141 5.26 0.56 5.48
N LEU A 142 5.72 1.75 5.10
CA LEU A 142 6.18 2.78 6.01
C LEU A 142 5.08 3.23 6.98
N ARG A 143 3.83 3.30 6.52
CA ARG A 143 2.68 3.61 7.38
C ARG A 143 2.40 2.49 8.38
N THR A 144 2.49 1.23 7.97
CA THR A 144 2.24 0.08 8.85
C THR A 144 3.34 -0.08 9.90
N VAL A 145 4.57 0.27 9.54
CA VAL A 145 5.71 0.22 10.46
C VAL A 145 5.98 1.61 11.02
N SER A 146 5.27 1.95 12.11
CA SER A 146 5.49 3.20 12.85
C SER A 146 6.88 3.23 13.48
N PHE A 147 7.88 3.63 12.67
CA PHE A 147 9.19 4.02 13.14
C PHE A 147 9.07 5.42 13.70
N HIS A 148 9.25 5.57 15.01
CA HIS A 148 9.20 6.87 15.68
C HIS A 148 10.06 7.96 14.98
N ASP A 149 11.17 7.56 14.34
CA ASP A 149 12.08 8.46 13.63
C ASP A 149 11.72 8.69 12.15
N THR A 150 11.07 7.71 11.49
CA THR A 150 10.68 7.84 10.07
C THR A 150 9.27 8.44 9.93
N ASP A 151 8.37 8.16 10.87
CA ASP A 151 7.09 8.87 11.04
C ASP A 151 7.34 10.37 11.20
N ALA A 152 8.38 10.77 11.94
CA ALA A 152 8.71 12.18 12.14
C ALA A 152 9.01 12.90 10.81
N ILE A 153 9.66 12.21 9.85
CA ILE A 153 9.98 12.76 8.52
C ILE A 153 8.76 12.69 7.58
N LEU A 154 8.00 11.58 7.58
CA LEU A 154 6.80 11.44 6.73
C LEU A 154 5.62 12.30 7.20
N GLN A 155 5.54 12.60 8.50
CA GLN A 155 4.56 13.50 9.09
C GLN A 155 5.02 14.96 9.13
N ILE A 156 6.20 15.29 8.56
CA ILE A 156 6.55 16.69 8.31
C ILE A 156 5.43 17.28 7.45
N ARG A 157 4.78 18.30 8.01
CA ARG A 157 3.69 19.01 7.35
C ARG A 157 4.31 20.02 6.39
N ILE A 158 4.38 19.67 5.11
CA ILE A 158 4.72 20.61 4.05
C ILE A 158 3.40 21.21 3.56
N ALA A 159 3.23 22.53 3.69
CA ALA A 159 2.00 23.24 3.35
C ALA A 159 0.73 22.71 4.08
N GLY A 160 0.86 22.27 5.33
CA GLY A 160 -0.27 21.75 6.13
C GLY A 160 -0.67 20.30 5.82
N GLN A 161 -0.07 19.66 4.82
CA GLN A 161 -0.27 18.25 4.46
C GLN A 161 0.98 17.44 4.80
N SER A 162 0.81 16.21 5.28
CA SER A 162 1.93 15.29 5.52
C SER A 162 2.67 15.00 4.20
N ALA A 163 4.01 15.00 4.21
CA ALA A 163 4.83 14.61 3.06
C ALA A 163 4.42 13.25 2.47
N GLN A 164 3.98 12.32 3.31
CA GLN A 164 3.38 11.04 2.90
C GLN A 164 2.21 11.21 1.92
N ARG A 165 1.22 12.04 2.26
CA ARG A 165 0.04 12.29 1.39
C ARG A 165 0.46 12.85 0.03
N ILE A 166 1.44 13.75 0.02
CA ILE A 166 1.96 14.32 -1.23
C ILE A 166 2.55 13.20 -2.10
N LEU A 167 3.41 12.36 -1.52
CA LEU A 167 4.02 11.23 -2.23
C LEU A 167 2.98 10.19 -2.68
N GLU A 168 1.92 9.99 -1.90
CA GLU A 168 0.82 9.09 -2.23
C GLU A 168 -0.01 9.60 -3.42
N ILE A 169 -0.30 10.90 -3.46
CA ILE A 169 -0.92 11.56 -4.62
C ILE A 169 -0.03 11.41 -5.86
N PHE A 170 1.28 11.62 -5.72
CA PHE A 170 2.22 11.40 -6.83
C PHE A 170 2.19 9.94 -7.31
N GLY A 171 2.27 8.97 -6.40
CA GLY A 171 2.21 7.54 -6.73
C GLY A 171 0.92 7.15 -7.46
N LEU A 172 -0.23 7.65 -7.00
CA LEU A 172 -1.52 7.45 -7.66
C LEU A 172 -1.55 8.12 -9.05
N GLY A 173 -1.04 9.34 -9.17
CA GLY A 173 -0.91 10.04 -10.45
C GLY A 173 -0.05 9.28 -11.46
N PHE A 174 1.10 8.73 -11.01
CA PHE A 174 1.95 7.86 -11.82
C PHE A 174 1.25 6.54 -12.21
N SER A 175 0.46 5.95 -11.32
CA SER A 175 -0.31 4.73 -11.62
C SER A 175 -1.37 4.99 -12.70
N VAL A 176 -2.12 6.10 -12.58
CA VAL A 176 -3.16 6.48 -13.56
C VAL A 176 -2.53 6.79 -14.91
N THR A 177 -1.49 7.62 -14.95
CA THR A 177 -0.80 7.98 -16.20
C THR A 177 -0.15 6.75 -16.85
N GLY A 178 0.48 5.87 -16.08
CA GLY A 178 1.03 4.61 -16.58
C GLY A 178 -0.05 3.69 -17.17
N SER A 179 -1.22 3.60 -16.53
CA SER A 179 -2.35 2.79 -17.04
C SER A 179 -2.95 3.38 -18.33
N ILE A 180 -3.12 4.70 -18.40
CA ILE A 180 -3.63 5.37 -19.61
C ILE A 180 -2.62 5.26 -20.76
N TRP A 181 -1.34 5.43 -20.48
CA TRP A 181 -0.30 5.33 -21.50
C TRP A 181 -0.19 3.89 -22.04
N PHE A 182 -0.35 2.89 -21.17
CA PHE A 182 -0.49 1.49 -21.60
C PHE A 182 -1.68 1.30 -22.55
N LEU A 183 -2.89 1.75 -22.18
CA LEU A 183 -4.10 1.60 -23.00
C LEU A 183 -4.05 2.35 -24.34
N ARG A 184 -3.24 3.41 -24.45
CA ARG A 184 -3.12 4.20 -25.67
C ARG A 184 -2.12 3.60 -26.67
N ASN A 185 -1.10 2.92 -26.17
CA ASN A 185 0.07 2.52 -26.96
C ASN A 185 0.19 0.99 -27.15
N TYR A 186 -0.67 0.21 -26.51
CA TYR A 186 -0.77 -1.25 -26.61
C TYR A 186 -2.08 -1.64 -27.31
#